data_AF-A0A132HVN5-F1
#
_entry.id   AF-A0A132HVN5-F1
#
_cell.length_a   1.000
_cell.length_b   1.000
_cell.length_c   1.000
_cell.angle_alpha   90.00
_cell.angle_beta   90.00
_cell.angle_gamma   90.00
#
_symmetry.space_group_name_H-M   'P 1'
#
loop_
_entity.id
_entity.type
_entity.pdbx_description
1 polymer ?
#
loop_
_entity_poly.entity_id
_entity_poly.type
_entity_poly.pdbx_seq_one_letter_code
_entity_poly.pdbx_strand_id
1 'polypeptide(L)'
;MTARHFCSVGGHLFAVSLRDGALPGNYAPFEAPAGVPLFTLEETDALPELELTAVALPRDAEDDTAHVGIYEATWDSGRRRGLCFTLAPAAGTPPCARLLADRGGRTAALQCLDTRQRSFVVNSSLMLLYALFTADRRTLLMHASTVVSNGCGYLFLGVSGTGKSTHSRLWMETIPGVTLLNDDNPVLRVADDGTVRVYGTPWSGKTPCYVNRDAPAGAIVDLEQAPCNAIERLALPEAYAALLSSSSGLKHDSDTADSMHATLSALLTQVPCYHLRCLPDHAAARLCHNTVAAAAPLGKAVVEIPNAILLKEVGGLLQDGKQVTLSTKGYSMLPFIRGGRDSVRLARCGRYAAGDAVLAEVAPDCYVLHRIAAIDGENVTLAGDGNLGRTEHCLTSHIAGKVEAIVSPSGRERRVPDARVWLALPRWMRRCTLAVMRRVL
;
A
#
# COMPACT_ATOMS: atom_id res chain seq x y z
N MET A 1 -37.20 -8.47 -6.63
CA MET A 1 -37.02 -7.59 -7.83
C MET A 1 -35.64 -7.01 -7.69
N THR A 2 -34.72 -7.21 -8.64
CA THR A 2 -33.35 -6.69 -8.49
C THR A 2 -33.34 -5.17 -8.59
N ALA A 3 -33.07 -4.49 -7.48
CA ALA A 3 -32.96 -3.04 -7.44
C ALA A 3 -31.54 -2.64 -7.87
N ARG A 4 -31.44 -1.75 -8.86
CA ARG A 4 -30.17 -1.21 -9.34
C ARG A 4 -29.97 0.20 -8.80
N HIS A 5 -28.92 0.38 -8.02
CA HIS A 5 -28.52 1.63 -7.39
C HIS A 5 -27.26 2.18 -8.07
N PHE A 6 -27.13 3.50 -8.11
CA PHE A 6 -25.94 4.20 -8.57
C PHE A 6 -25.41 5.06 -7.42
N CYS A 7 -24.11 4.97 -7.16
CA CYS A 7 -23.45 5.75 -6.13
C CYS A 7 -22.21 6.44 -6.68
N SER A 8 -21.94 7.65 -6.23
CA SER A 8 -20.73 8.40 -6.56
C SER A 8 -19.94 8.71 -5.28
N VAL A 9 -18.73 8.16 -5.18
CA VAL A 9 -17.79 8.41 -4.07
C VAL A 9 -16.49 8.93 -4.66
N GLY A 10 -15.95 10.04 -4.15
CA GLY A 10 -14.70 10.60 -4.69
C GLY A 10 -14.76 11.04 -6.16
N GLY A 11 -15.97 11.24 -6.69
CA GLY A 11 -16.22 11.47 -8.11
C GLY A 11 -16.16 10.22 -8.99
N HIS A 12 -16.11 9.02 -8.39
CA HIS A 12 -16.18 7.74 -9.10
C HIS A 12 -17.58 7.15 -8.97
N LEU A 13 -18.28 7.02 -10.10
CA LEU A 13 -19.59 6.40 -10.17
C LEU A 13 -19.46 4.87 -10.17
N PHE A 14 -20.28 4.15 -9.42
CA PHE A 14 -20.41 2.69 -9.52
C PHE A 14 -21.87 2.28 -9.40
N ALA A 15 -22.19 1.09 -9.89
CA ALA A 15 -23.56 0.58 -9.87
C ALA A 15 -23.65 -0.73 -9.07
N VAL A 16 -24.75 -0.89 -8.33
CA VAL A 16 -24.97 -2.03 -7.43
C VAL A 16 -26.36 -2.60 -7.68
N SER A 17 -26.43 -3.87 -8.02
CA SER A 17 -27.68 -4.61 -8.23
C SER A 17 -27.88 -5.60 -7.09
N LEU A 18 -28.86 -5.34 -6.20
CA LEU A 18 -29.15 -6.15 -5.02
C LEU A 18 -30.46 -6.91 -5.19
N ARG A 19 -30.51 -8.18 -4.77
CA ARG A 19 -31.62 -9.09 -5.10
C ARG A 19 -32.91 -8.83 -4.33
N ASP A 20 -32.84 -8.30 -3.10
CA ASP A 20 -34.00 -7.88 -2.30
C ASP A 20 -33.57 -6.93 -1.17
N GLY A 21 -32.99 -5.77 -1.50
CA GLY A 21 -32.64 -4.81 -0.45
C GLY A 21 -32.14 -3.48 -0.96
N ALA A 22 -32.40 -2.45 -0.16
CA ALA A 22 -31.74 -1.16 -0.32
C ALA A 22 -30.25 -1.27 0.04
N LEU A 23 -29.48 -0.29 -0.44
CA LEU A 23 -28.13 -0.09 0.07
C LEU A 23 -28.16 0.19 1.58
N PRO A 24 -27.08 -0.14 2.30
CA PRO A 24 -26.89 0.31 3.67
C PRO A 24 -27.06 1.83 3.80
N GLY A 25 -27.67 2.30 4.89
CA GLY A 25 -28.10 3.71 5.03
C GLY A 25 -26.97 4.74 4.92
N ASN A 26 -25.72 4.34 5.15
CA ASN A 26 -24.53 5.18 4.96
C ASN A 26 -24.28 5.57 3.50
N TYR A 27 -24.90 4.90 2.52
CA TYR A 27 -24.80 5.25 1.10
C TYR A 27 -25.83 6.28 0.63
N ALA A 28 -26.87 6.58 1.43
CA ALA A 28 -27.92 7.53 1.02
C ALA A 28 -27.36 8.91 0.58
N PRO A 29 -26.36 9.51 1.25
CA PRO A 29 -25.74 10.77 0.80
C PRO A 29 -24.94 10.66 -0.50
N PHE A 30 -24.64 9.44 -0.94
CA PHE A 30 -23.79 9.14 -2.10
C PHE A 30 -24.58 8.64 -3.30
N GLU A 31 -25.91 8.56 -3.20
CA GLU A 31 -26.78 8.24 -4.35
C GLU A 31 -26.54 9.23 -5.49
N ALA A 32 -26.48 8.69 -6.71
CA ALA A 32 -26.18 9.44 -7.91
C ALA A 32 -27.17 9.07 -9.03
N PRO A 33 -27.37 9.97 -10.02
CA PRO A 33 -28.09 9.63 -11.24
C PRO A 33 -27.43 8.45 -11.98
N ALA A 34 -28.23 7.75 -12.78
CA ALA A 34 -27.71 6.71 -13.66
C ALA A 34 -26.67 7.27 -14.64
N GLY A 35 -25.62 6.49 -14.89
CA GLY A 35 -24.52 6.86 -15.78
C GLY A 35 -23.64 5.67 -16.13
N VAL A 36 -22.46 5.93 -16.68
CA VAL A 36 -21.46 4.89 -16.99
C VAL A 36 -20.64 4.60 -15.73
N PRO A 37 -20.82 3.43 -15.10
CA PRO A 37 -20.12 3.14 -13.86
C PRO A 37 -18.67 2.74 -14.11
N LEU A 38 -17.78 3.10 -13.18
CA LEU A 38 -16.41 2.63 -13.08
C LEU A 38 -16.36 1.11 -12.90
N PHE A 39 -17.28 0.56 -12.12
CA PHE A 39 -17.49 -0.87 -11.94
C PHE A 39 -18.94 -1.19 -11.56
N THR A 40 -19.35 -2.43 -11.77
CA THR A 40 -20.68 -2.93 -11.38
C THR A 40 -20.57 -4.07 -10.39
N LEU A 41 -21.41 -4.08 -9.37
CA LEU A 41 -21.60 -5.19 -8.45
C LEU A 41 -22.99 -5.80 -8.65
N GLU A 42 -23.06 -7.12 -8.79
CA GLU A 42 -24.32 -7.87 -8.85
C GLU A 42 -24.37 -8.92 -7.74
N GLU A 43 -25.43 -8.89 -6.94
CA GLU A 43 -25.70 -9.95 -5.97
C GLU A 43 -26.28 -11.19 -6.68
N THR A 44 -25.75 -12.37 -6.34
CA THR A 44 -26.10 -13.67 -6.94
C THR A 44 -26.28 -14.75 -5.88
N ASP A 45 -27.12 -15.76 -6.17
CA ASP A 45 -27.30 -16.92 -5.29
C ASP A 45 -26.06 -17.81 -5.27
N ALA A 46 -25.35 -17.86 -6.41
CA ALA A 46 -24.18 -18.70 -6.60
C ALA A 46 -23.13 -18.00 -7.48
N LEU A 47 -21.87 -18.24 -7.14
CA LEU A 47 -20.73 -17.96 -8.01
C LEU A 47 -20.53 -19.14 -8.97
N PRO A 48 -19.86 -18.92 -10.12
CA PRO A 48 -19.46 -20.02 -10.99
C PRO A 48 -18.49 -20.97 -10.27
N GLU A 49 -18.22 -22.12 -10.88
CA GLU A 49 -17.16 -23.02 -10.40
C GLU A 49 -15.80 -22.31 -10.51
N LEU A 50 -15.10 -22.20 -9.37
CA LEU A 50 -13.86 -21.44 -9.25
C LEU A 50 -12.68 -22.36 -8.91
N GLU A 51 -11.59 -22.22 -9.65
CA GLU A 51 -10.27 -22.68 -9.22
C GLU A 51 -9.58 -21.55 -8.46
N LEU A 52 -9.29 -21.77 -7.18
CA LEU A 52 -8.74 -20.76 -6.27
C LEU A 52 -7.29 -21.04 -5.90
N THR A 53 -6.45 -20.03 -6.00
CA THR A 53 -5.08 -20.03 -5.47
C THR A 53 -4.97 -18.94 -4.42
N ALA A 54 -4.63 -19.31 -3.18
CA ALA A 54 -4.52 -18.36 -2.08
C ALA A 54 -3.40 -17.35 -2.35
N VAL A 55 -3.70 -16.07 -2.17
CA VAL A 55 -2.69 -15.00 -2.16
C VAL A 55 -2.13 -14.93 -0.75
N ALA A 56 -0.81 -14.95 -0.60
CA ALA A 56 -0.18 -14.84 0.71
C ALA A 56 -0.54 -13.47 1.34
N LEU A 57 -1.27 -13.50 2.45
CA LEU A 57 -1.57 -12.32 3.24
C LEU A 57 -0.63 -12.29 4.46
N PRO A 58 -0.15 -11.11 4.89
CA PRO A 58 0.42 -10.95 6.21
C PRO A 58 -0.59 -11.47 7.24
N ARG A 59 -0.16 -12.41 8.08
CA ARG A 59 -0.86 -12.70 9.34
C ARG A 59 -0.65 -11.45 10.18
N ASP A 60 -1.69 -10.65 10.37
CA ASP A 60 -1.88 -9.68 11.47
C ASP A 60 -3.18 -8.93 11.16
N ALA A 61 -4.33 -9.56 11.42
CA ALA A 61 -5.57 -8.83 11.59
C ALA A 61 -5.80 -8.75 13.10
N GLU A 62 -5.95 -7.53 13.62
CA GLU A 62 -6.41 -7.31 14.99
C GLU A 62 -7.77 -8.01 15.18
N ASP A 63 -8.01 -8.59 16.37
CA ASP A 63 -9.16 -9.44 16.68
C ASP A 63 -10.54 -8.79 16.42
N ASP A 64 -10.61 -7.45 16.33
CA ASP A 64 -11.84 -6.67 16.12
C ASP A 64 -12.07 -6.22 14.66
N THR A 65 -11.24 -6.66 13.70
CA THR A 65 -11.37 -6.26 12.29
C THR A 65 -11.96 -7.35 11.40
N ALA A 66 -12.66 -6.93 10.34
CA ALA A 66 -13.20 -7.83 9.32
C ALA A 66 -12.09 -8.70 8.73
N HIS A 67 -12.27 -10.02 8.78
CA HIS A 67 -11.32 -10.94 8.18
C HIS A 67 -11.63 -11.14 6.69
N VAL A 68 -10.65 -10.84 5.84
CA VAL A 68 -10.75 -10.94 4.38
C VAL A 68 -9.74 -11.96 3.87
N GLY A 69 -10.23 -13.08 3.32
CA GLY A 69 -9.39 -14.00 2.55
C GLY A 69 -9.32 -13.54 1.09
N ILE A 70 -8.14 -13.61 0.49
CA ILE A 70 -7.90 -13.16 -0.89
C ILE A 70 -7.33 -14.32 -1.71
N TYR A 71 -7.93 -14.56 -2.86
CA TYR A 71 -7.59 -15.67 -3.76
C TYR A 71 -7.51 -15.15 -5.19
N GLU A 72 -6.49 -15.58 -5.93
CA GLU A 72 -6.59 -15.59 -7.39
C GLU A 72 -7.64 -16.62 -7.79
N ALA A 73 -8.55 -16.22 -8.66
CA ALA A 73 -9.64 -17.08 -9.13
C ALA A 73 -9.58 -17.22 -10.64
N THR A 74 -9.77 -18.44 -11.13
CA THR A 74 -10.07 -18.70 -12.54
C THR A 74 -11.39 -19.45 -12.68
N TRP A 75 -12.13 -19.16 -13.75
CA TRP A 75 -13.43 -19.77 -14.02
C TRP A 75 -13.68 -19.85 -15.54
N ASP A 76 -14.80 -20.46 -15.91
CA ASP A 76 -15.16 -20.76 -17.31
C ASP A 76 -14.04 -21.57 -18.00
N SER A 77 -13.60 -22.65 -17.34
CA SER A 77 -12.51 -23.52 -17.78
C SER A 77 -11.19 -22.76 -18.00
N GLY A 78 -10.87 -21.82 -17.11
CA GLY A 78 -9.64 -21.02 -17.14
C GLY A 78 -9.63 -19.87 -18.14
N ARG A 79 -10.73 -19.63 -18.87
CA ARG A 79 -10.83 -18.52 -19.84
C ARG A 79 -10.92 -17.15 -19.16
N ARG A 80 -11.43 -17.11 -17.93
CA ARG A 80 -11.55 -15.88 -17.16
C ARG A 80 -10.73 -15.98 -15.88
N ARG A 81 -10.16 -14.85 -15.49
CA ARG A 81 -9.28 -14.71 -14.32
C ARG A 81 -9.63 -13.43 -13.57
N GLY A 82 -9.44 -13.45 -12.27
CA GLY A 82 -9.81 -12.35 -11.39
C GLY A 82 -9.45 -12.66 -9.95
N LEU A 83 -10.12 -11.99 -9.02
CA LEU A 83 -9.94 -12.20 -7.59
C LEU A 83 -11.22 -12.70 -6.96
N CYS A 84 -11.09 -13.65 -6.03
CA CYS A 84 -12.17 -14.01 -5.12
C CYS A 84 -11.79 -13.57 -3.71
N PHE A 85 -12.71 -12.90 -3.03
CA PHE A 85 -12.61 -12.54 -1.63
C PHE A 85 -13.57 -13.38 -0.80
N THR A 86 -13.15 -13.81 0.37
CA THR A 86 -14.04 -14.35 1.41
C THR A 86 -14.14 -13.32 2.53
N LEU A 87 -15.34 -13.05 3.02
CA LEU A 87 -15.59 -12.03 4.04
C LEU A 87 -16.12 -12.68 5.31
N ALA A 88 -15.48 -12.42 6.44
CA ALA A 88 -15.97 -12.81 7.76
C ALA A 88 -15.94 -11.59 8.70
N PRO A 89 -16.91 -11.44 9.62
CA PRO A 89 -16.97 -10.28 10.52
C PRO A 89 -15.75 -10.14 11.44
N ALA A 90 -15.15 -11.26 11.83
CA ALA A 90 -13.94 -11.30 12.67
C ALA A 90 -13.08 -12.53 12.36
N ALA A 91 -11.82 -12.51 12.78
CA ALA A 91 -10.94 -13.67 12.68
C ALA A 91 -11.55 -14.90 13.41
N GLY A 92 -11.40 -16.09 12.82
CA GLY A 92 -11.94 -17.34 13.38
C GLY A 92 -13.45 -17.54 13.21
N THR A 93 -14.19 -16.56 12.68
CA THR A 93 -15.61 -16.73 12.33
C THR A 93 -15.77 -17.30 10.92
N PRO A 94 -16.82 -18.09 10.63
CA PRO A 94 -17.05 -18.61 9.29
C PRO A 94 -17.33 -17.48 8.28
N PRO A 95 -16.86 -17.59 7.03
CA PRO A 95 -17.18 -16.62 5.99
C PRO A 95 -18.69 -16.45 5.80
N CYS A 96 -19.14 -15.21 5.78
CA CYS A 96 -20.52 -14.80 5.56
C CYS A 96 -20.78 -14.32 4.12
N ALA A 97 -19.73 -14.18 3.29
CA ALA A 97 -19.87 -13.87 1.87
C ALA A 97 -18.65 -14.29 1.04
N ARG A 98 -18.89 -14.44 -0.27
CA ARG A 98 -17.86 -14.55 -1.30
C ARG A 98 -18.07 -13.46 -2.34
N LEU A 99 -17.00 -12.80 -2.75
CA LEU A 99 -17.02 -11.72 -3.74
C LEU A 99 -16.04 -12.06 -4.85
N LEU A 100 -16.53 -12.24 -6.07
CA LEU A 100 -15.72 -12.47 -7.26
C LEU A 100 -15.59 -11.17 -8.05
N ALA A 101 -14.38 -10.68 -8.27
CA ALA A 101 -14.08 -9.50 -9.05
C ALA A 101 -13.35 -9.86 -10.35
N ASP A 102 -13.93 -9.52 -11.49
CA ASP A 102 -13.29 -9.54 -12.81
C ASP A 102 -12.66 -8.16 -13.07
N ARG A 103 -11.32 -8.12 -13.06
CA ARG A 103 -10.56 -6.89 -13.29
C ARG A 103 -10.71 -6.35 -14.71
N GLY A 104 -10.71 -7.23 -15.71
CA GLY A 104 -10.77 -6.84 -17.12
C GLY A 104 -12.16 -6.30 -17.49
N GLY A 105 -13.21 -6.95 -16.98
CA GLY A 105 -14.59 -6.52 -17.17
C GLY A 105 -15.02 -5.37 -16.25
N ARG A 106 -14.27 -5.09 -15.18
CA ARG A 106 -14.67 -4.18 -14.08
C ARG A 106 -16.07 -4.53 -13.54
N THR A 107 -16.32 -5.83 -13.40
CA THR A 107 -17.57 -6.38 -12.88
C THR A 107 -17.29 -7.24 -11.67
N ALA A 108 -18.24 -7.31 -10.74
CA ALA A 108 -18.14 -8.18 -9.59
C ALA A 108 -19.46 -8.88 -9.29
N ALA A 109 -19.36 -10.11 -8.79
CA ALA A 109 -20.47 -10.92 -8.34
C ALA A 109 -20.34 -11.17 -6.83
N LEU A 110 -21.41 -10.89 -6.08
CA LEU A 110 -21.46 -11.05 -4.63
C LEU A 110 -22.42 -12.19 -4.26
N GLN A 111 -21.90 -13.20 -3.59
CA GLN A 111 -22.68 -14.26 -2.97
C GLN A 111 -22.73 -14.02 -1.46
N CYS A 112 -23.90 -13.66 -0.94
CA CYS A 112 -24.15 -13.57 0.49
C CYS A 112 -24.47 -14.96 1.06
N LEU A 113 -23.69 -15.41 2.04
CA LEU A 113 -23.85 -16.72 2.69
C LEU A 113 -24.65 -16.63 4.00
N ASP A 114 -24.65 -15.47 4.65
CA ASP A 114 -25.48 -15.17 5.83
C ASP A 114 -26.20 -13.83 5.67
N THR A 115 -27.50 -13.88 5.41
CA THR A 115 -28.34 -12.69 5.19
C THR A 115 -28.48 -11.81 6.43
N ARG A 116 -28.22 -12.33 7.64
CA ARG A 116 -28.20 -11.52 8.87
C ARG A 116 -27.05 -10.52 8.86
N GLN A 117 -25.98 -10.81 8.12
CA GLN A 117 -24.80 -9.95 7.95
C GLN A 117 -24.86 -9.07 6.70
N ARG A 118 -26.03 -8.94 6.04
CA ARG A 118 -26.17 -8.27 4.74
C ARG A 118 -25.55 -6.87 4.69
N SER A 119 -25.79 -6.02 5.69
CA SER A 119 -25.23 -4.66 5.72
C SER A 119 -23.70 -4.66 5.75
N PHE A 120 -23.11 -5.53 6.58
CA PHE A 120 -21.66 -5.73 6.63
C PHE A 120 -21.13 -6.24 5.30
N VAL A 121 -21.75 -7.28 4.75
CA VAL A 121 -21.35 -7.91 3.49
C VAL A 121 -21.33 -6.92 2.34
N VAL A 122 -22.42 -6.16 2.15
CA VAL A 122 -22.53 -5.17 1.06
C VAL A 122 -21.51 -4.04 1.28
N ASN A 123 -21.42 -3.50 2.49
CA ASN A 123 -20.52 -2.38 2.78
C ASN A 123 -19.04 -2.74 2.57
N SER A 124 -18.59 -3.87 3.12
CA SER A 124 -17.22 -4.36 2.99
C SER A 124 -16.89 -4.73 1.55
N SER A 125 -17.85 -5.33 0.81
CA SER A 125 -17.65 -5.63 -0.61
C SER A 125 -17.46 -4.36 -1.43
N LEU A 126 -18.30 -3.35 -1.23
CA LEU A 126 -18.18 -2.09 -1.96
C LEU A 126 -16.88 -1.35 -1.65
N MET A 127 -16.41 -1.39 -0.39
CA MET A 127 -15.11 -0.82 -0.01
C MET A 127 -13.95 -1.51 -0.75
N LEU A 128 -13.94 -2.85 -0.76
CA LEU A 128 -12.90 -3.64 -1.43
C LEU A 128 -12.91 -3.41 -2.95
N LEU A 129 -14.08 -3.43 -3.57
CA LEU A 129 -14.22 -3.16 -5.00
C LEU A 129 -13.79 -1.73 -5.35
N TYR A 130 -14.15 -0.75 -4.51
CA TYR A 130 -13.73 0.62 -4.71
C TYR A 130 -12.20 0.73 -4.70
N ALA A 131 -11.54 0.25 -3.63
CA ALA A 131 -10.09 0.25 -3.53
C ALA A 131 -9.42 -0.46 -4.72
N LEU A 132 -9.97 -1.60 -5.15
CA LEU A 132 -9.47 -2.35 -6.30
C LEU A 132 -9.59 -1.57 -7.62
N PHE A 133 -10.78 -1.03 -7.91
CA PHE A 133 -11.08 -0.43 -9.23
C PHE A 133 -10.71 1.04 -9.36
N THR A 134 -10.37 1.71 -8.26
CA THR A 134 -9.84 3.09 -8.27
C THR A 134 -8.32 3.15 -8.18
N ALA A 135 -7.62 2.03 -7.99
CA ALA A 135 -6.17 1.99 -7.84
C ALA A 135 -5.44 2.68 -9.01
N ASP A 136 -5.92 2.49 -10.24
CA ASP A 136 -5.38 3.10 -11.46
C ASP A 136 -5.89 4.53 -11.74
N ARG A 137 -6.68 5.12 -10.81
CA ARG A 137 -7.35 6.42 -10.99
C ARG A 137 -6.78 7.53 -10.10
N ARG A 138 -5.50 7.44 -9.72
CA ARG A 138 -4.83 8.41 -8.83
C ARG A 138 -5.64 8.67 -7.56
N THR A 139 -6.21 7.61 -7.01
CA THR A 139 -7.15 7.66 -5.89
C THR A 139 -6.69 6.66 -4.83
N LEU A 140 -6.61 7.12 -3.58
CA LEU A 140 -6.21 6.32 -2.43
C LEU A 140 -7.30 6.36 -1.38
N LEU A 141 -7.73 5.18 -0.94
CA LEU A 141 -8.49 5.03 0.29
C LEU A 141 -7.49 4.99 1.46
N MET A 142 -7.69 5.84 2.45
CA MET A 142 -6.72 6.07 3.52
C MET A 142 -7.35 5.74 4.87
N HIS A 143 -6.68 4.97 5.71
CA HIS A 143 -7.08 4.78 7.09
C HIS A 143 -6.72 6.03 7.91
N ALA A 144 -7.68 6.95 8.05
CA ALA A 144 -7.47 8.27 8.63
C ALA A 144 -8.77 8.88 9.17
N SER A 145 -8.68 9.79 10.15
CA SER A 145 -9.77 10.68 10.52
C SER A 145 -9.51 12.06 9.90
N THR A 146 -10.52 12.69 9.32
CA THR A 146 -10.38 13.93 8.53
C THR A 146 -11.35 15.00 8.98
N VAL A 147 -10.83 16.20 9.20
CA VAL A 147 -11.61 17.40 9.50
C VAL A 147 -11.43 18.45 8.40
N VAL A 148 -12.41 19.34 8.25
CA VAL A 148 -12.32 20.54 7.41
C VAL A 148 -12.22 21.76 8.31
N SER A 149 -11.20 22.59 8.08
CA SER A 149 -11.00 23.89 8.74
C SER A 149 -10.67 24.93 7.67
N ASN A 150 -11.33 26.09 7.70
CA ASN A 150 -11.12 27.18 6.74
C ASN A 150 -11.15 26.75 5.26
N GLY A 151 -12.01 25.78 4.92
CA GLY A 151 -12.18 25.27 3.56
C GLY A 151 -11.14 24.24 3.11
N CYS A 152 -10.16 23.89 3.95
CA CYS A 152 -9.15 22.85 3.67
C CYS A 152 -9.38 21.62 4.54
N GLY A 153 -9.09 20.44 3.99
CA GLY A 153 -9.16 19.17 4.70
C GLY A 153 -7.81 18.78 5.34
N TYR A 154 -7.84 18.32 6.58
CA TYR A 154 -6.69 17.88 7.35
C TYR A 154 -6.89 16.43 7.79
N LEU A 155 -5.93 15.58 7.43
CA LEU A 155 -6.01 14.13 7.67
C LEU A 155 -5.09 13.74 8.83
N PHE A 156 -5.62 12.94 9.75
CA PHE A 156 -4.89 12.39 10.88
C PHE A 156 -4.67 10.89 10.66
N LEU A 157 -3.41 10.51 10.45
CA LEU A 157 -2.95 9.13 10.34
C LEU A 157 -2.52 8.60 11.71
N GLY A 158 -2.21 7.32 11.76
CA GLY A 158 -1.66 6.65 12.93
C GLY A 158 -2.17 5.23 13.03
N VAL A 159 -1.46 4.42 13.81
CA VAL A 159 -1.84 3.03 14.08
C VAL A 159 -3.25 2.97 14.70
N SER A 160 -3.91 1.82 14.59
CA SER A 160 -5.15 1.55 15.31
C SER A 160 -4.94 1.85 16.81
N GLY A 161 -5.91 2.52 17.44
CA GLY A 161 -5.82 2.91 18.85
C GLY A 161 -5.02 4.17 19.18
N THR A 162 -4.25 4.76 18.24
CA THR A 162 -3.42 5.96 18.52
C THR A 162 -4.24 7.22 18.85
N GLY A 163 -5.53 7.24 18.50
CA GLY A 163 -6.46 8.32 18.91
C GLY A 163 -6.86 9.30 17.80
N LYS A 164 -6.80 8.89 16.52
CA LYS A 164 -7.21 9.68 15.35
C LYS A 164 -8.57 10.39 15.54
N SER A 165 -9.62 9.64 15.86
CA SER A 165 -10.97 10.17 16.11
C SER A 165 -11.02 11.10 17.32
N THR A 166 -10.19 10.83 18.34
CA THR A 166 -10.07 11.72 19.51
C THR A 166 -9.45 13.04 19.11
N HIS A 167 -8.41 13.04 18.27
CA HIS A 167 -7.77 14.25 17.79
C HIS A 167 -8.72 15.10 16.92
N SER A 168 -9.48 14.48 16.01
CA SER A 168 -10.53 15.16 15.23
C SER A 168 -11.59 15.81 16.12
N ARG A 169 -12.01 15.13 17.19
CA ARG A 169 -12.96 15.68 18.17
C ARG A 169 -12.39 16.89 18.89
N LEU A 170 -11.14 16.79 19.36
CA LEU A 170 -10.46 17.90 20.02
C LEU A 170 -10.35 19.12 19.09
N TRP A 171 -10.11 18.92 17.79
CA TRP A 171 -10.17 20.01 16.82
C TRP A 171 -11.55 20.67 16.75
N MET A 172 -12.63 19.88 16.64
CA MET A 172 -14.00 20.39 16.59
C MET A 172 -14.42 21.13 17.86
N GLU A 173 -13.96 20.69 19.03
CA GLU A 173 -14.26 21.32 20.32
C GLU A 173 -13.46 22.60 20.56
N THR A 174 -12.25 22.69 19.99
CA THR A 174 -11.29 23.76 20.32
C THR A 174 -11.24 24.88 19.28
N ILE A 175 -11.42 24.56 18.00
CA ILE A 175 -11.19 25.48 16.89
C ILE A 175 -12.53 25.82 16.24
N PRO A 176 -12.95 27.10 16.24
CA PRO A 176 -14.21 27.51 15.65
C PRO A 176 -14.31 27.15 14.17
N GLY A 177 -15.49 26.67 13.74
CA GLY A 177 -15.80 26.40 12.34
C GLY A 177 -15.22 25.09 11.78
N VAL A 178 -14.61 24.24 12.60
CA VAL A 178 -14.14 22.92 12.18
C VAL A 178 -15.29 21.92 12.11
N THR A 179 -15.33 21.12 11.05
CA THR A 179 -16.32 20.05 10.87
C THR A 179 -15.66 18.73 10.49
N LEU A 180 -16.20 17.61 10.96
CA LEU A 180 -15.75 16.27 10.55
C LEU A 180 -16.17 15.97 9.09
N LEU A 181 -15.24 15.41 8.32
CA LEU A 181 -15.47 14.96 6.94
C LEU A 181 -15.57 13.44 6.84
N ASN A 182 -14.74 12.72 7.59
CA ASN A 182 -14.76 11.26 7.67
C ASN A 182 -13.96 10.82 8.89
N ASP A 183 -14.30 9.70 9.54
CA ASP A 183 -13.62 9.24 10.75
C ASP A 183 -12.73 8.00 10.58
N ASP A 184 -12.63 7.42 9.38
CA ASP A 184 -11.91 6.15 9.23
C ASP A 184 -11.33 5.88 7.83
N ASN A 185 -12.12 6.00 6.76
CA ASN A 185 -11.68 5.68 5.41
C ASN A 185 -11.99 6.82 4.41
N PRO A 186 -11.45 8.05 4.61
CA PRO A 186 -11.50 9.10 3.59
C PRO A 186 -10.79 8.69 2.30
N VAL A 187 -11.13 9.37 1.21
CA VAL A 187 -10.46 9.21 -0.08
C VAL A 187 -9.61 10.44 -0.39
N LEU A 188 -8.36 10.21 -0.78
CA LEU A 188 -7.51 11.21 -1.42
C LEU A 188 -7.47 10.98 -2.92
N ARG A 189 -7.60 12.05 -3.70
CA ARG A 189 -7.49 12.00 -5.16
C ARG A 189 -6.62 13.12 -5.68
N VAL A 190 -5.73 12.77 -6.61
CA VAL A 190 -4.93 13.74 -7.37
C VAL A 190 -5.66 14.05 -8.68
N ALA A 191 -6.07 15.30 -8.85
CA ALA A 191 -6.69 15.79 -10.08
C ALA A 191 -5.64 15.97 -11.20
N ASP A 192 -6.12 16.13 -12.45
CA ASP A 192 -5.24 16.24 -13.63
C ASP A 192 -4.38 17.50 -13.63
N ASP A 193 -4.82 18.56 -12.96
CA ASP A 193 -4.05 19.80 -12.75
C ASP A 193 -2.96 19.67 -11.65
N GLY A 194 -2.93 18.52 -10.97
CA GLY A 194 -2.07 18.18 -9.85
C GLY A 194 -2.66 18.50 -8.48
N THR A 195 -3.85 19.08 -8.39
CA THR A 195 -4.47 19.45 -7.10
C THR A 195 -4.89 18.19 -6.34
N VAL A 196 -4.58 18.13 -5.04
CA VAL A 196 -5.01 17.02 -4.18
C VAL A 196 -6.27 17.42 -3.42
N ARG A 197 -7.29 16.57 -3.49
CA ARG A 197 -8.55 16.75 -2.77
C ARG A 197 -8.83 15.55 -1.88
N VAL A 198 -9.42 15.80 -0.72
CA VAL A 198 -9.91 14.79 0.21
C VAL A 198 -11.42 14.77 0.22
N TYR A 199 -11.99 13.57 0.23
CA TYR A 199 -13.43 13.33 0.12
C TYR A 199 -13.93 12.56 1.34
N GLY A 200 -15.11 12.94 1.81
CA GLY A 200 -15.90 12.09 2.68
C GLY A 200 -16.39 10.85 1.92
N THR A 201 -16.62 9.77 2.65
CA THR A 201 -16.99 8.46 2.09
C THR A 201 -18.09 7.79 2.92
N PRO A 202 -18.78 6.77 2.38
CA PRO A 202 -19.72 5.97 3.17
C PRO A 202 -19.02 5.10 4.23
N TRP A 203 -17.69 5.00 4.19
CA TRP A 203 -16.90 4.18 5.10
C TRP A 203 -16.32 5.07 6.21
N SER A 204 -17.08 5.19 7.30
CA SER A 204 -16.67 5.93 8.50
C SER A 204 -16.68 4.98 9.70
N GLY A 205 -15.80 5.27 10.67
CA GLY A 205 -15.54 4.39 11.80
C GLY A 205 -16.59 4.51 12.90
N LYS A 206 -16.13 4.51 14.16
CA LYS A 206 -17.02 4.54 15.34
C LYS A 206 -17.91 5.79 15.38
N THR A 207 -17.46 6.90 14.79
CA THR A 207 -18.29 8.10 14.62
C THR A 207 -18.99 8.04 13.26
N PRO A 208 -20.33 7.89 13.21
CA PRO A 208 -21.08 7.93 11.96
C PRO A 208 -20.94 9.32 11.32
N CYS A 209 -20.26 9.38 10.17
CA CYS A 209 -20.05 10.60 9.40
C CYS A 209 -20.07 10.25 7.91
N TYR A 210 -21.25 10.37 7.30
CA TYR A 210 -21.48 10.00 5.91
C TYR A 210 -21.81 11.27 5.12
N VAL A 211 -20.77 11.97 4.67
CA VAL A 211 -20.91 13.23 3.96
C VAL A 211 -20.28 13.15 2.58
N ASN A 212 -21.09 13.40 1.54
CA ASN A 212 -20.60 13.48 0.17
C ASN A 212 -20.15 14.91 -0.15
N ARG A 213 -19.05 15.30 0.49
CA ARG A 213 -18.37 16.58 0.31
C ARG A 213 -16.88 16.36 0.21
N ASP A 214 -16.17 17.38 -0.23
CA ASP A 214 -14.74 17.32 -0.42
C ASP A 214 -14.10 18.70 -0.20
N ALA A 215 -12.79 18.69 0.03
CA ALA A 215 -11.98 19.88 0.25
C ALA A 215 -10.58 19.69 -0.35
N PRO A 216 -9.88 20.76 -0.75
CA PRO A 216 -8.44 20.70 -0.99
C PRO A 216 -7.72 20.14 0.23
N ALA A 217 -6.75 19.25 0.03
CA ALA A 217 -5.95 18.71 1.12
C ALA A 217 -4.95 19.77 1.61
N GLY A 218 -5.08 20.17 2.87
CA GLY A 218 -4.22 21.16 3.52
C GLY A 218 -2.93 20.55 4.06
N ALA A 219 -3.06 19.55 4.93
CA ALA A 219 -1.91 18.81 5.46
C ALA A 219 -2.33 17.40 5.91
N ILE A 220 -1.32 16.54 6.06
CA ILE A 220 -1.47 15.20 6.62
C ILE A 220 -0.60 15.13 7.87
N VAL A 221 -1.15 14.60 8.96
CA VAL A 221 -0.48 14.55 10.25
C VAL A 221 -0.50 13.12 10.76
N ASP A 222 0.68 12.52 10.86
CA ASP A 222 0.90 11.24 11.50
C ASP A 222 0.93 11.42 13.02
N LEU A 223 0.07 10.70 13.73
CA LEU A 223 -0.06 10.83 15.18
C LEU A 223 0.77 9.78 15.92
N GLU A 224 1.39 10.20 17.01
CA GLU A 224 2.01 9.34 18.01
C GLU A 224 1.60 9.79 19.41
N GLN A 225 1.24 8.83 20.28
CA GLN A 225 1.00 9.12 21.69
C GLN A 225 2.32 9.34 22.42
N ALA A 226 2.46 10.49 23.08
CA ALA A 226 3.69 10.88 23.75
C ALA A 226 3.40 11.66 25.04
N PRO A 227 4.36 11.74 25.98
CA PRO A 227 4.20 12.53 27.21
C PRO A 227 4.29 14.05 26.98
N CYS A 228 4.43 14.51 25.75
CA CYS A 228 4.51 15.92 25.38
C CYS A 228 3.86 16.19 24.03
N ASN A 229 3.53 17.47 23.80
CA ASN A 229 3.00 17.97 22.52
C ASN A 229 4.15 18.56 21.70
N ALA A 230 4.52 17.91 20.61
CA ALA A 230 5.55 18.38 19.68
C ALA A 230 5.17 17.99 18.25
N ILE A 231 5.22 18.96 17.34
CA ILE A 231 4.94 18.76 15.92
C ILE A 231 6.15 19.15 15.10
N GLU A 232 6.50 18.30 14.15
CA GLU A 232 7.57 18.56 13.20
C GLU A 232 7.16 18.15 11.79
N ARG A 233 7.81 18.75 10.80
CA ARG A 233 7.56 18.42 9.41
C ARG A 233 8.32 17.14 9.06
N LEU A 234 7.60 16.16 8.51
CA LEU A 234 8.21 14.91 8.09
C LEU A 234 9.13 15.13 6.90
N ALA A 235 10.28 14.45 6.91
CA ALA A 235 11.05 14.28 5.71
C ALA A 235 10.27 13.40 4.73
N LEU A 236 10.55 13.57 3.43
CA LEU A 236 9.87 12.81 2.38
C LEU A 236 9.86 11.27 2.60
N PRO A 237 10.96 10.62 3.01
CA PRO A 237 10.94 9.18 3.31
C PRO A 237 9.89 8.78 4.34
N GLU A 238 9.84 9.52 5.44
CA GLU A 238 8.96 9.25 6.59
C GLU A 238 7.50 9.52 6.19
N ALA A 239 7.27 10.62 5.47
CA ALA A 239 5.96 10.96 4.92
C ALA A 239 5.45 9.87 3.96
N TYR A 240 6.31 9.32 3.11
CA TYR A 240 5.97 8.22 2.22
C TYR A 240 5.61 6.94 3.00
N ALA A 241 6.41 6.58 4.01
CA ALA A 241 6.18 5.40 4.84
C ALA A 241 4.84 5.50 5.60
N ALA A 242 4.57 6.66 6.22
CA ALA A 242 3.32 6.91 6.95
C ALA A 242 2.08 6.83 6.05
N LEU A 243 2.16 7.35 4.83
CA LEU A 243 1.07 7.24 3.86
C LEU A 243 0.91 5.82 3.32
N LEU A 244 2.02 5.14 2.99
CA LEU A 244 1.97 3.79 2.46
C LEU A 244 1.39 2.83 3.50
N SER A 245 1.76 2.94 4.78
CA SER A 245 1.22 2.10 5.85
C SER A 245 -0.28 2.34 6.02
N SER A 246 -0.72 3.60 5.96
CA SER A 246 -2.12 3.99 6.14
C SER A 246 -3.00 3.82 4.88
N SER A 247 -2.42 3.51 3.72
CA SER A 247 -3.19 3.29 2.48
C SER A 247 -3.80 1.88 2.42
N SER A 248 -5.08 1.81 2.03
CA SER A 248 -5.76 0.54 1.73
C SER A 248 -5.47 0.11 0.28
N GLY A 249 -5.26 -1.19 0.05
CA GLY A 249 -5.05 -1.73 -1.29
C GLY A 249 -4.33 -3.07 -1.29
N LEU A 250 -4.36 -3.75 -2.45
CA LEU A 250 -3.66 -5.02 -2.66
C LEU A 250 -2.16 -4.78 -2.92
N LYS A 251 -1.40 -4.48 -1.88
CA LYS A 251 0.03 -4.10 -1.98
C LYS A 251 0.94 -5.19 -2.55
N HIS A 252 0.48 -6.45 -2.60
CA HIS A 252 1.20 -7.59 -3.17
C HIS A 252 0.97 -7.78 -4.67
N ASP A 253 0.02 -7.06 -5.25
CA ASP A 253 -0.24 -7.02 -6.69
C ASP A 253 0.59 -5.91 -7.32
N SER A 254 1.47 -6.24 -8.27
CA SER A 254 2.44 -5.30 -8.84
C SER A 254 1.77 -4.08 -9.46
N ASP A 255 0.70 -4.28 -10.24
CA ASP A 255 0.04 -3.20 -10.97
C ASP A 255 -0.68 -2.23 -10.00
N THR A 256 -1.32 -2.79 -8.98
CA THR A 256 -1.93 -2.02 -7.89
C THR A 256 -0.86 -1.26 -7.10
N ALA A 257 0.25 -1.91 -6.75
CA ALA A 257 1.34 -1.30 -5.99
C ALA A 257 2.02 -0.16 -6.75
N ASP A 258 2.29 -0.33 -8.05
CA ASP A 258 2.87 0.70 -8.90
C ASP A 258 1.94 1.92 -9.03
N SER A 259 0.64 1.67 -9.21
CA SER A 259 -0.36 2.75 -9.29
C SER A 259 -0.51 3.50 -7.96
N MET A 260 -0.46 2.78 -6.84
CA MET A 260 -0.44 3.38 -5.50
C MET A 260 0.83 4.23 -5.31
N HIS A 261 2.00 3.72 -5.67
CA HIS A 261 3.27 4.44 -5.55
C HIS A 261 3.28 5.73 -6.37
N ALA A 262 2.78 5.67 -7.62
CA ALA A 262 2.64 6.84 -8.47
C ALA A 262 1.71 7.90 -7.85
N THR A 263 0.61 7.46 -7.25
CA THR A 263 -0.35 8.36 -6.58
C THR A 263 0.24 9.00 -5.33
N LEU A 264 0.91 8.20 -4.48
CA LEU A 264 1.60 8.67 -3.28
C LEU A 264 2.67 9.71 -3.61
N SER A 265 3.48 9.43 -4.64
CA SER A 265 4.52 10.34 -5.12
C SER A 265 3.92 11.67 -5.56
N ALA A 266 2.85 11.64 -6.36
CA ALA A 266 2.17 12.86 -6.79
C ALA A 266 1.57 13.65 -5.61
N LEU A 267 1.01 12.97 -4.62
CA LEU A 267 0.44 13.61 -3.44
C LEU A 267 1.49 14.33 -2.60
N LEU A 268 2.63 13.68 -2.34
CA LEU A 268 3.73 14.21 -1.53
C LEU A 268 4.36 15.47 -2.13
N THR A 269 4.10 15.75 -3.42
CA THR A 269 4.57 16.96 -4.09
C THR A 269 3.71 18.19 -3.77
N GLN A 270 2.52 18.00 -3.19
CA GLN A 270 1.51 19.05 -3.00
C GLN A 270 1.10 19.22 -1.54
N VAL A 271 1.01 18.11 -0.80
CA VAL A 271 0.46 18.12 0.56
C VAL A 271 1.60 17.92 1.57
N PRO A 272 1.86 18.89 2.46
CA PRO A 272 2.86 18.73 3.49
C PRO A 272 2.41 17.69 4.54
N CYS A 273 3.35 16.83 4.93
CA CYS A 273 3.15 15.85 6.00
C CYS A 273 3.89 16.27 7.26
N TYR A 274 3.29 16.02 8.41
CA TYR A 274 3.81 16.30 9.73
C TYR A 274 3.71 15.07 10.60
N HIS A 275 4.54 15.03 11.64
CA HIS A 275 4.42 14.07 12.71
C HIS A 275 4.15 14.82 14.01
N LEU A 276 3.10 14.41 14.71
CA LEU A 276 2.65 15.00 15.95
C LEU A 276 2.74 13.96 17.06
N ARG A 277 3.70 14.18 17.95
CA ARG A 277 3.73 13.56 19.27
C ARG A 277 2.78 14.34 20.16
N CYS A 278 1.80 13.68 20.76
CA CYS A 278 0.80 14.39 21.57
C CYS A 278 0.21 13.61 22.74
N LEU A 279 -0.21 14.40 23.73
CA LEU A 279 -1.23 14.06 24.71
C LEU A 279 -2.62 14.27 24.08
N PRO A 280 -3.67 13.55 24.54
CA PRO A 280 -5.03 13.71 24.05
C PRO A 280 -5.71 14.96 24.65
N ASP A 281 -5.15 16.15 24.44
CA ASP A 281 -5.62 17.41 25.04
C ASP A 281 -5.88 18.52 24.00
N HIS A 282 -6.57 19.57 24.43
CA HIS A 282 -6.88 20.74 23.59
C HIS A 282 -5.62 21.52 23.17
N ALA A 283 -4.51 21.42 23.91
CA ALA A 283 -3.27 22.12 23.56
C ALA A 283 -2.60 21.48 22.33
N ALA A 284 -2.63 20.15 22.22
CA ALA A 284 -2.19 19.40 21.05
C ALA A 284 -2.97 19.81 19.79
N ALA A 285 -4.31 19.91 19.89
CA ALA A 285 -5.15 20.33 18.78
C ALA A 285 -4.81 21.75 18.29
N ARG A 286 -4.63 22.71 19.22
CA ARG A 286 -4.21 24.08 18.87
C ARG A 286 -2.82 24.13 18.27
N LEU A 287 -1.85 23.41 18.84
CA LEU A 287 -0.49 23.33 18.32
C LEU A 287 -0.50 22.81 16.88
N CYS A 288 -1.19 21.70 16.66
CA CYS A 288 -1.35 21.08 15.35
C CYS A 288 -1.96 22.08 14.36
N HIS A 289 -3.14 22.63 14.66
CA HIS A 289 -3.85 23.57 13.79
C HIS A 289 -3.03 24.81 13.45
N ASN A 290 -2.44 25.49 14.45
CA ASN A 290 -1.63 26.68 14.22
C ASN A 290 -0.44 26.40 13.30
N THR A 291 0.16 25.21 13.42
CA THR A 291 1.32 24.81 12.61
C THR A 291 0.92 24.49 11.18
N VAL A 292 -0.11 23.65 10.99
CA VAL A 292 -0.49 23.17 9.66
C VAL A 292 -1.34 24.17 8.88
N ALA A 293 -2.09 25.06 9.54
CA ALA A 293 -2.87 26.10 8.88
C ALA A 293 -2.00 27.28 8.40
N ALA A 294 -0.85 27.51 9.04
CA ALA A 294 0.12 28.52 8.61
C ALA A 294 1.02 28.04 7.46
N ALA A 295 1.04 26.74 7.17
CA ALA A 295 1.88 26.16 6.14
C ALA A 295 1.36 26.49 4.74
N ALA A 296 2.22 27.05 3.89
CA ALA A 296 1.90 27.21 2.46
C ALA A 296 1.87 25.82 1.77
N PRO A 297 1.01 25.63 0.75
CA PRO A 297 1.05 24.44 -0.09
C PRO A 297 2.46 24.23 -0.66
N LEU A 298 2.84 22.97 -0.87
CA LEU A 298 4.05 22.66 -1.61
C LEU A 298 3.91 23.16 -3.06
N GLY A 299 5.00 23.68 -3.63
CA GLY A 299 5.06 24.00 -5.06
C GLY A 299 5.21 22.74 -5.92
N LYS A 300 4.85 22.81 -7.21
CA LYS A 300 5.00 21.72 -8.19
C LYS A 300 6.47 21.31 -8.36
N ALA A 301 7.01 20.50 -7.46
CA ALA A 301 8.31 19.85 -7.58
C ALA A 301 8.09 18.38 -7.96
N VAL A 302 8.80 17.86 -8.95
CA VAL A 302 8.80 16.41 -9.21
C VAL A 302 9.61 15.76 -8.10
N VAL A 303 8.94 15.00 -7.25
CA VAL A 303 9.58 14.25 -6.18
C VAL A 303 9.94 12.87 -6.71
N GLU A 304 11.20 12.68 -7.10
CA GLU A 304 11.74 11.35 -7.37
C GLU A 304 12.11 10.74 -6.03
N ILE A 305 11.38 9.71 -5.59
CA ILE A 305 11.65 8.99 -4.34
C ILE A 305 12.94 8.18 -4.57
N PRO A 306 14.07 8.52 -3.93
CA PRO A 306 15.31 7.81 -4.16
C PRO A 306 15.16 6.34 -3.76
N ASN A 307 15.68 5.40 -4.56
CA ASN A 307 15.69 3.96 -4.25
C ASN A 307 16.20 3.67 -2.83
N ALA A 308 17.08 4.51 -2.28
CA ALA A 308 17.56 4.45 -0.90
C ALA A 308 16.43 4.44 0.14
N ILE A 309 15.39 5.25 -0.07
CA ILE A 309 14.21 5.35 0.82
C ILE A 309 13.43 4.04 0.81
N LEU A 310 13.16 3.52 -0.39
CA LEU A 310 12.47 2.24 -0.57
C LEU A 310 13.26 1.12 0.13
N LEU A 311 14.58 1.10 -0.03
CA LEU A 311 15.45 0.04 0.49
C LEU A 311 15.66 0.12 2.02
N LYS A 312 15.60 1.31 2.61
CA LYS A 312 15.60 1.49 4.07
C LYS A 312 14.35 0.89 4.72
N GLU A 313 13.17 1.12 4.12
CA GLU A 313 11.91 0.54 4.60
C GLU A 313 11.88 -0.99 4.45
N VAL A 314 12.46 -1.51 3.35
CA VAL A 314 12.69 -2.96 3.19
C VAL A 314 13.54 -3.50 4.35
N GLY A 315 14.56 -2.75 4.79
CA GLY A 315 15.34 -3.09 5.98
C GLY A 315 14.48 -3.23 7.24
N GLY A 316 13.57 -2.29 7.49
CA GLY A 316 12.62 -2.35 8.62
C GLY A 316 11.69 -3.56 8.54
N LEU A 317 11.07 -3.81 7.39
CA LEU A 317 10.19 -4.97 7.18
C LEU A 317 10.92 -6.31 7.38
N LEU A 318 12.17 -6.41 6.95
CA LEU A 318 13.01 -7.58 7.18
C LEU A 318 13.35 -7.73 8.67
N GLN A 319 13.59 -6.63 9.39
CA GLN A 319 13.82 -6.66 10.84
C GLN A 319 12.62 -7.24 11.60
N ASP A 320 11.40 -6.92 11.16
CA ASP A 320 10.14 -7.46 11.69
C ASP A 320 9.88 -8.93 11.30
N GLY A 321 10.83 -9.59 10.62
CA GLY A 321 10.73 -11.00 10.23
C GLY A 321 9.87 -11.24 8.98
N LYS A 322 9.47 -10.19 8.27
CA LYS A 322 8.71 -10.31 7.02
C LYS A 322 9.64 -10.70 5.87
N GLN A 323 9.09 -11.35 4.85
CA GLN A 323 9.78 -11.60 3.60
C GLN A 323 9.40 -10.52 2.58
N VAL A 324 10.38 -10.04 1.82
CA VAL A 324 10.18 -8.92 0.89
C VAL A 324 10.66 -9.29 -0.50
N THR A 325 9.81 -9.11 -1.52
CA THR A 325 10.20 -9.28 -2.92
C THR A 325 10.51 -7.92 -3.54
N LEU A 326 11.74 -7.73 -4.00
CA LEU A 326 12.23 -6.48 -4.58
C LEU A 326 12.55 -6.65 -6.06
N SER A 327 11.99 -5.80 -6.91
CA SER A 327 12.39 -5.72 -8.32
C SER A 327 13.81 -5.16 -8.44
N THR A 328 14.66 -5.83 -9.22
CA THR A 328 16.06 -5.42 -9.36
C THR A 328 16.25 -4.48 -10.55
N LYS A 329 17.14 -3.50 -10.41
CA LYS A 329 17.54 -2.58 -11.49
C LYS A 329 19.06 -2.68 -11.70
N GLY A 330 19.51 -2.42 -12.92
CA GLY A 330 20.94 -2.40 -13.28
C GLY A 330 21.55 -3.77 -13.60
N TYR A 331 22.88 -3.79 -13.73
CA TYR A 331 23.64 -4.92 -14.32
C TYR A 331 24.68 -5.53 -13.38
N SER A 332 24.73 -5.11 -12.11
CA SER A 332 25.78 -5.50 -11.16
C SER A 332 25.71 -6.97 -10.74
N MET A 333 24.54 -7.59 -10.82
CA MET A 333 24.32 -9.00 -10.45
C MET A 333 24.18 -9.95 -11.66
N LEU A 334 24.55 -9.48 -12.86
CA LEU A 334 24.69 -10.37 -14.02
C LEU A 334 25.82 -11.38 -13.79
N PRO A 335 25.72 -12.61 -14.32
CA PRO A 335 24.69 -13.11 -15.23
C PRO A 335 23.44 -13.63 -14.51
N PHE A 336 23.46 -13.70 -13.18
CA PHE A 336 22.50 -14.47 -12.41
C PHE A 336 21.18 -13.75 -12.18
N ILE A 337 21.20 -12.45 -11.92
CA ILE A 337 20.01 -11.61 -11.72
C ILE A 337 20.00 -10.52 -12.80
N ARG A 338 18.92 -10.49 -13.59
CA ARG A 338 18.76 -9.56 -14.71
C ARG A 338 17.91 -8.36 -14.27
N GLY A 339 18.53 -7.20 -14.10
CA GLY A 339 17.79 -5.97 -13.77
C GLY A 339 16.73 -5.65 -14.82
N GLY A 340 15.59 -5.14 -14.37
CA GLY A 340 14.42 -4.85 -15.21
C GLY A 340 13.58 -6.08 -15.60
N ARG A 341 14.01 -7.29 -15.21
CA ARG A 341 13.29 -8.55 -15.49
C ARG A 341 13.10 -9.41 -14.26
N ASP A 342 14.16 -9.61 -13.48
CA ASP A 342 14.14 -10.48 -12.32
C ASP A 342 13.88 -9.67 -11.04
N SER A 343 13.09 -10.25 -10.13
CA SER A 343 12.94 -9.78 -8.75
C SER A 343 13.64 -10.73 -7.79
N VAL A 344 13.94 -10.28 -6.58
CA VAL A 344 14.59 -11.08 -5.53
C VAL A 344 13.75 -11.11 -4.28
N ARG A 345 13.55 -12.30 -3.71
CA ARG A 345 12.89 -12.50 -2.42
C ARG A 345 13.95 -12.50 -1.32
N LEU A 346 13.83 -11.55 -0.40
CA LEU A 346 14.72 -11.29 0.72
C LEU A 346 14.06 -11.76 2.01
N ALA A 347 14.87 -12.34 2.89
CA ALA A 347 14.51 -12.66 4.26
C ALA A 347 15.65 -12.33 5.21
N ARG A 348 15.31 -12.03 6.47
CA ARG A 348 16.32 -11.84 7.51
C ARG A 348 17.01 -13.16 7.80
N CYS A 349 18.34 -13.15 7.80
CA CYS A 349 19.14 -14.33 8.10
C CYS A 349 20.14 -14.01 9.21
N GLY A 350 20.12 -14.77 10.31
CA GLY A 350 21.08 -14.56 11.40
C GLY A 350 22.47 -15.14 11.14
N ARG A 351 22.68 -15.79 9.98
CA ARG A 351 23.94 -16.44 9.61
C ARG A 351 24.25 -16.18 8.15
N TYR A 352 25.36 -15.51 7.89
CA TYR A 352 25.83 -15.17 6.55
C TYR A 352 27.11 -15.94 6.22
N ALA A 353 27.26 -16.38 4.97
CA ALA A 353 28.45 -17.07 4.50
C ALA A 353 28.96 -16.46 3.19
N ALA A 354 30.26 -16.66 2.91
CA ALA A 354 30.83 -16.31 1.62
C ALA A 354 30.08 -17.05 0.49
N GLY A 355 29.67 -16.29 -0.52
CA GLY A 355 28.83 -16.75 -1.63
C GLY A 355 27.35 -16.38 -1.52
N ASP A 356 26.86 -15.92 -0.37
CA ASP A 356 25.48 -15.46 -0.22
C ASP A 356 25.22 -14.15 -0.96
N ALA A 357 24.09 -14.02 -1.65
CA ALA A 357 23.62 -12.74 -2.18
C ALA A 357 22.80 -12.02 -1.10
N VAL A 358 23.14 -10.77 -0.79
CA VAL A 358 22.56 -10.00 0.30
C VAL A 358 22.25 -8.56 -0.12
N LEU A 359 21.23 -8.00 0.51
CA LEU A 359 20.99 -6.55 0.51
C LEU A 359 21.69 -5.96 1.73
N ALA A 360 22.62 -5.03 1.51
CA ALA A 360 23.43 -4.45 2.57
C ALA A 360 23.61 -2.95 2.40
N GLU A 361 23.71 -2.24 3.52
CA GLU A 361 24.04 -0.82 3.57
C GLU A 361 25.56 -0.63 3.66
N VAL A 362 26.16 -0.01 2.64
CA VAL A 362 27.63 0.17 2.52
C VAL A 362 28.09 1.56 2.90
N ALA A 363 27.16 2.52 2.94
CA ALA A 363 27.31 3.87 3.48
C ALA A 363 25.90 4.35 3.87
N PRO A 364 25.75 5.41 4.70
CA PRO A 364 24.43 5.90 5.10
C PRO A 364 23.50 6.10 3.89
N ASP A 365 22.33 5.46 3.92
CA ASP A 365 21.31 5.44 2.87
C ASP A 365 21.80 4.89 1.49
N CYS A 366 22.95 4.22 1.47
CA CYS A 366 23.52 3.61 0.26
C CYS A 366 23.45 2.08 0.35
N TYR A 367 22.43 1.51 -0.31
CA TYR A 367 22.20 0.07 -0.34
C TYR A 367 22.71 -0.56 -1.63
N VAL A 368 23.30 -1.75 -1.49
CA VAL A 368 23.70 -2.60 -2.63
C VAL A 368 23.16 -4.01 -2.46
N LEU A 369 22.75 -4.61 -3.58
CA LEU A 369 22.38 -6.01 -3.65
C LEU A 369 23.55 -6.77 -4.29
N HIS A 370 24.45 -7.33 -3.49
CA HIS A 370 25.69 -7.95 -3.97
C HIS A 370 25.98 -9.28 -3.26
N ARG A 371 26.95 -10.03 -3.79
CA ARG A 371 27.38 -11.28 -3.19
C ARG A 371 28.47 -11.05 -2.15
N ILE A 372 28.42 -11.76 -1.03
CA ILE A 372 29.48 -11.79 -0.04
C ILE A 372 30.69 -12.49 -0.65
N ALA A 373 31.77 -11.75 -0.88
CA ALA A 373 33.03 -12.27 -1.37
C ALA A 373 33.88 -12.86 -0.23
N ALA A 374 33.91 -12.18 0.92
CA ALA A 374 34.64 -12.61 2.11
C ALA A 374 34.00 -12.04 3.38
N ILE A 375 34.18 -12.75 4.50
CA ILE A 375 33.80 -12.31 5.85
C ILE A 375 35.05 -12.46 6.74
N ASP A 376 35.45 -11.39 7.42
CA ASP A 376 36.53 -11.35 8.39
C ASP A 376 36.05 -10.70 9.69
N GLY A 377 35.68 -11.53 10.66
CA GLY A 377 34.99 -11.09 11.87
C GLY A 377 33.65 -10.42 11.55
N GLU A 378 33.52 -9.14 11.90
CA GLU A 378 32.34 -8.33 11.59
C GLU A 378 32.44 -7.62 10.23
N ASN A 379 33.60 -7.64 9.57
CA ASN A 379 33.80 -6.98 8.29
C ASN A 379 33.38 -7.90 7.14
N VAL A 380 32.53 -7.38 6.27
CA VAL A 380 32.01 -8.08 5.10
C VAL A 380 32.46 -7.38 3.84
N THR A 381 33.07 -8.12 2.93
CA THR A 381 33.43 -7.64 1.58
C THR A 381 32.39 -8.13 0.59
N LEU A 382 31.77 -7.20 -0.13
CA LEU A 382 30.72 -7.44 -1.11
C LEU A 382 31.26 -7.22 -2.53
N ALA A 383 30.76 -8.00 -3.48
CA ALA A 383 31.04 -7.82 -4.90
C ALA A 383 29.81 -8.22 -5.73
N GLY A 384 29.43 -7.36 -6.67
CA GLY A 384 28.45 -7.72 -7.69
C GLY A 384 29.00 -8.78 -8.64
N ASP A 385 28.22 -9.80 -8.98
CA ASP A 385 28.63 -10.89 -9.89
C ASP A 385 29.07 -10.37 -11.28
N GLY A 386 28.54 -9.22 -11.69
CA GLY A 386 28.83 -8.51 -12.94
C GLY A 386 29.87 -7.40 -12.79
N ASN A 387 30.40 -7.17 -11.59
CA ASN A 387 31.43 -6.19 -11.29
C ASN A 387 32.82 -6.86 -11.26
N LEU A 388 33.65 -6.58 -12.26
CA LEU A 388 34.92 -7.30 -12.46
C LEU A 388 36.12 -6.76 -11.66
N GLY A 389 35.91 -5.72 -10.86
CA GLY A 389 36.97 -5.08 -10.08
C GLY A 389 36.50 -4.03 -9.07
N ARG A 390 35.20 -3.98 -8.77
CA ARG A 390 34.64 -3.11 -7.73
C ARG A 390 34.14 -4.00 -6.59
N THR A 391 34.59 -3.69 -5.39
CA THR A 391 34.14 -4.30 -4.14
C THR A 391 33.63 -3.22 -3.22
N GLU A 392 32.67 -3.56 -2.38
CA GLU A 392 32.16 -2.71 -1.31
C GLU A 392 32.42 -3.36 0.05
N HIS A 393 32.41 -2.57 1.11
CA HIS A 393 32.68 -3.03 2.47
C HIS A 393 31.55 -2.58 3.39
N CYS A 394 31.07 -3.46 4.26
CA CYS A 394 30.10 -3.14 5.30
C CYS A 394 30.34 -4.01 6.54
N LEU A 395 29.64 -3.69 7.63
CA LEU A 395 29.59 -4.57 8.80
C LEU A 395 28.50 -5.62 8.62
N THR A 396 28.64 -6.78 9.29
CA THR A 396 27.60 -7.82 9.31
C THR A 396 26.26 -7.29 9.85
N SER A 397 26.30 -6.34 10.78
CA SER A 397 25.12 -5.65 11.33
C SER A 397 24.37 -4.79 10.31
N HIS A 398 25.03 -4.38 9.22
CA HIS A 398 24.45 -3.55 8.16
C HIS A 398 23.85 -4.38 7.01
N ILE A 399 23.82 -5.71 7.14
CA ILE A 399 23.12 -6.58 6.18
C ILE A 399 21.63 -6.58 6.54
N ALA A 400 20.82 -5.98 5.66
CA ALA A 400 19.37 -5.90 5.80
C ALA A 400 18.70 -7.26 5.60
N GLY A 401 19.17 -8.07 4.64
CA GLY A 401 18.65 -9.42 4.43
C GLY A 401 19.36 -10.22 3.35
N LYS A 402 19.09 -11.52 3.34
CA LYS A 402 19.64 -12.50 2.40
C LYS A 402 18.63 -12.81 1.30
N VAL A 403 19.10 -12.96 0.06
CA VAL A 403 18.29 -13.42 -1.06
C VAL A 403 18.05 -14.92 -0.92
N GLU A 404 16.80 -15.33 -0.78
CA GLU A 404 16.40 -16.74 -0.74
C GLU A 404 16.08 -17.29 -2.13
N ALA A 405 15.43 -16.47 -2.96
CA ALA A 405 14.98 -16.85 -4.29
C ALA A 405 15.04 -15.68 -5.28
N ILE A 406 15.23 -16.02 -6.56
CA ILE A 406 15.05 -15.11 -7.70
C ILE A 406 13.69 -15.43 -8.31
N VAL A 407 12.85 -14.41 -8.46
CA VAL A 407 11.49 -14.51 -9.00
C VAL A 407 11.49 -13.94 -10.42
N SER A 408 11.10 -14.74 -11.40
CA SER A 408 10.96 -14.32 -12.80
C SER A 408 9.64 -13.56 -13.04
N PRO A 409 9.47 -12.85 -14.18
CA PRO A 409 8.21 -12.16 -14.50
C PRO A 409 6.97 -13.06 -14.51
N SER A 410 7.14 -14.36 -14.74
CA SER A 410 6.05 -15.34 -14.72
C SER A 410 5.74 -15.88 -13.32
N GLY A 411 6.31 -15.27 -12.25
CA GLY A 411 6.16 -15.73 -10.87
C GLY A 411 6.96 -16.98 -10.50
N ARG A 412 7.69 -17.59 -11.45
CA ARG A 412 8.49 -18.79 -11.18
C ARG A 412 9.72 -18.44 -10.36
N GLU A 413 9.88 -19.13 -9.23
CA GLU A 413 11.04 -18.98 -8.36
C GLU A 413 12.18 -19.93 -8.75
N ARG A 414 13.40 -19.43 -8.61
CA ARG A 414 14.63 -20.23 -8.72
C ARG A 414 15.57 -19.89 -7.58
N ARG A 415 16.30 -20.90 -7.10
CA ARG A 415 17.35 -20.68 -6.09
C ARG A 415 18.44 -19.77 -6.64
N VAL A 416 19.06 -19.01 -5.73
CA VAL A 416 20.24 -18.20 -6.05
C VAL A 416 21.36 -19.15 -6.49
N PRO A 417 21.91 -19.01 -7.71
CA PRO A 417 22.96 -19.90 -8.19
C PRO A 417 24.26 -19.77 -7.40
N ASP A 418 24.99 -20.88 -7.30
CA ASP A 418 26.38 -20.87 -6.82
C ASP A 418 27.26 -20.18 -7.87
N ALA A 419 27.90 -19.09 -7.47
CA ALA A 419 28.74 -18.29 -8.35
C ALA A 419 30.19 -18.79 -8.44
N ARG A 420 30.60 -19.86 -7.74
CA ARG A 420 31.99 -20.36 -7.74
C ARG A 420 32.55 -20.58 -9.15
N VAL A 421 31.80 -21.28 -10.00
CA VAL A 421 32.20 -21.56 -11.38
C VAL A 421 32.35 -20.26 -12.17
N TRP A 422 31.40 -19.34 -12.03
CA TRP A 422 31.44 -18.04 -12.69
C TRP A 422 32.64 -17.20 -12.25
N LEU A 423 32.88 -17.11 -10.94
CA LEU A 423 33.97 -16.33 -10.37
C LEU A 423 35.36 -16.92 -10.69
N ALA A 424 35.45 -18.23 -10.89
CA ALA A 424 36.66 -18.92 -11.33
C ALA A 424 36.99 -18.69 -12.82
N LEU A 425 36.03 -18.23 -13.65
CA LEU A 425 36.29 -17.98 -15.06
C LEU A 425 37.33 -16.86 -15.25
N PRO A 426 38.23 -16.99 -16.25
CA PRO A 426 39.14 -15.92 -16.66
C PRO A 426 38.40 -14.61 -16.89
N ARG A 427 39.00 -13.49 -16.44
CA ARG A 427 38.38 -12.16 -16.50
C ARG A 427 37.91 -11.78 -17.91
N TRP A 428 38.65 -12.17 -18.95
CA TRP A 428 38.28 -11.87 -20.34
C TRP A 428 37.02 -12.63 -20.79
N MET A 429 36.83 -13.89 -20.35
CA MET A 429 35.62 -14.66 -20.65
C MET A 429 34.38 -14.03 -19.99
N ARG A 430 34.50 -13.66 -18.70
CA ARG A 430 33.42 -12.94 -18.00
C ARG A 430 33.10 -11.59 -18.67
N ARG A 431 34.13 -10.83 -19.12
CA ARG A 431 33.93 -9.58 -19.87
C ARG A 431 33.12 -9.80 -21.13
N CYS A 432 33.47 -10.79 -21.95
CA CYS A 432 32.76 -11.10 -23.19
C CYS A 432 31.30 -11.48 -22.92
N THR A 433 31.05 -12.39 -21.96
CA THR A 433 29.69 -12.82 -21.59
C THR A 433 28.83 -11.66 -21.08
N LEU A 434 29.38 -10.83 -20.17
CA LEU A 434 28.66 -9.65 -19.67
C LEU A 434 28.39 -8.61 -20.77
N ALA A 435 29.32 -8.42 -21.70
CA ALA A 435 29.15 -7.49 -22.83
C ALA A 435 28.04 -7.94 -23.78
N VAL A 436 27.90 -9.25 -24.04
CA VAL A 436 26.79 -9.79 -24.82
C VAL A 436 25.47 -9.61 -24.07
N MET A 437 25.40 -9.96 -22.79
CA MET A 437 24.16 -9.86 -22.00
C MET A 437 23.66 -8.42 -21.85
N ARG A 438 24.56 -7.44 -21.69
CA ARG A 438 24.22 -6.01 -21.60
C ARG A 438 23.72 -5.40 -22.93
N ARG A 439 23.91 -6.08 -24.07
CA ARG A 439 23.39 -5.64 -25.38
C ARG A 439 22.02 -6.22 -25.71
N VAL A 440 21.61 -7.27 -25.01
CA VAL A 440 20.37 -8.05 -25.26
C VAL A 440 19.30 -7.75 -24.19
N LEU A 441 19.69 -7.11 -23.08
CA LEU A 441 18.83 -6.58 -22.02
C LEU A 441 18.74 -5.06 -22.17
#